data_AF-A0A914Q2S0-F1
#
_entry.id   AF-A0A914Q2S0-F1
#
_cell.length_a   1.000
_cell.length_b   1.000
_cell.length_c   1.000
_cell.angle_alpha   90.00
_cell.angle_beta   90.00
_cell.angle_gamma   90.00
#
_symmetry.space_group_name_H-M   'P 1'
#
loop_
_entity.id
_entity.type
_entity.pdbx_description
1 polymer ?
#
loop_
_entity_poly.entity_id
_entity_poly.type
_entity_poly.pdbx_seq_one_letter_code
_entity_poly.pdbx_strand_id
1 'polypeptide(L)'
;MNIHRRRNLSKIILYYYFLVGFVLHFVTTNYGRKQVSTSFGIVRGETVNPEVDDLPAVTQFLGIPYGVAPTGQYRFNMAISAAKWTHQPKDAFLLSNVCIQSGLPKLSETEALKSMSAQKFDHIHRILPFLKPQSEDCLYMNLFVPERLERHKTQYGQQLSVLVLIHGDDYGWGSGNAFNATILSASGQTIVVTLNYRLGVYGFMGRCEQNSCNGNSGLSDVVAALKMLSNILPSFGGDPTSITLMGWGSGASLVSLLMASPITQPKNRLFRRAILLDGTALAPWAMSMHPQQYFMKIAETLDVS
;
A
#
# COMPACT_ATOMS: atom_id res chain seq x y z
N MET A 1 11.11 -53.60 -55.33
CA MET A 1 9.80 -52.95 -55.14
C MET A 1 8.99 -53.78 -54.15
N ASN A 2 8.99 -53.59 -52.83
CA ASN A 2 9.02 -52.38 -51.99
C ASN A 2 7.67 -51.63 -51.91
N ILE A 3 6.58 -52.31 -51.50
CA ILE A 3 5.28 -51.65 -51.22
C ILE A 3 4.61 -52.10 -49.89
N HIS A 4 4.97 -53.25 -49.29
CA HIS A 4 4.26 -53.73 -48.08
C HIS A 4 4.89 -53.38 -46.72
N ARG A 5 6.07 -52.76 -46.67
CA ARG A 5 6.73 -52.40 -45.39
C ARG A 5 6.49 -50.95 -44.93
N ARG A 6 5.82 -50.12 -45.73
CA ARG A 6 5.64 -48.67 -45.45
C ARG A 6 4.38 -48.31 -44.63
N ARG A 7 3.40 -49.21 -44.49
CA ARG A 7 2.12 -48.89 -43.81
C ARG A 7 2.14 -49.00 -42.28
N ASN A 8 3.09 -49.74 -41.69
CA ASN A 8 3.20 -49.87 -40.24
C ASN A 8 4.12 -48.80 -39.60
N LEU A 9 5.13 -48.32 -40.33
CA LEU A 9 5.99 -47.24 -39.80
C LEU A 9 5.23 -45.92 -39.65
N SER A 10 4.33 -45.55 -40.58
CA SER A 10 3.61 -44.28 -40.48
C SER A 10 2.64 -44.24 -39.30
N LYS A 11 2.04 -45.38 -38.92
CA LYS A 11 1.14 -45.47 -37.76
C LYS A 11 1.90 -45.41 -36.43
N ILE A 12 3.09 -46.02 -36.36
CA ILE A 12 3.96 -45.97 -35.17
C ILE A 12 4.52 -44.55 -34.98
N ILE A 13 4.94 -43.89 -36.07
CA ILE A 13 5.43 -42.52 -36.03
C ILE A 13 4.32 -41.54 -35.61
N LEU A 14 3.08 -41.71 -36.11
CA LEU A 14 1.95 -40.88 -35.70
C LEU A 14 1.59 -41.06 -34.22
N TYR A 15 1.65 -42.30 -33.71
CA TYR A 15 1.39 -42.60 -32.30
C TYR A 15 2.50 -42.04 -31.39
N TYR A 16 3.75 -42.03 -31.85
CA TYR A 16 4.88 -41.41 -31.14
C TYR A 16 4.73 -39.87 -31.10
N TYR A 17 4.30 -39.22 -32.18
CA TYR A 17 4.00 -37.78 -32.16
C TYR A 17 2.75 -37.45 -31.32
N PHE A 18 1.78 -38.36 -31.21
CA PHE A 18 0.61 -38.17 -30.35
C PHE A 18 0.93 -38.36 -28.86
N LEU A 19 1.81 -39.31 -28.51
CA LEU A 19 2.30 -39.51 -27.13
C LEU A 19 3.31 -38.44 -26.70
N VAL A 20 4.20 -38.00 -27.60
CA VAL A 20 5.15 -36.91 -27.31
C VAL A 20 4.45 -35.54 -27.34
N GLY A 21 3.39 -35.39 -28.13
CA GLY A 21 2.56 -34.18 -28.18
C GLY A 21 1.65 -33.98 -26.96
N PHE A 22 1.37 -35.02 -26.18
CA PHE A 22 0.49 -34.94 -25.00
C PHE A 22 1.24 -34.73 -23.67
N VAL A 23 2.58 -34.82 -23.67
CA VAL A 23 3.40 -34.62 -22.45
C VAL A 23 4.04 -33.22 -22.37
N LEU A 24 3.83 -32.36 -23.37
CA LEU A 24 4.00 -30.91 -23.21
C LEU A 24 2.77 -30.30 -22.52
N HIS A 25 2.44 -30.82 -21.33
CA HIS A 25 1.87 -29.94 -20.32
C HIS A 25 2.97 -28.92 -20.04
N PHE A 26 2.78 -27.70 -20.54
CA PHE A 26 3.45 -26.53 -20.01
C PHE A 26 3.19 -26.53 -18.51
N VAL A 27 4.09 -27.12 -17.73
CA VAL A 27 4.28 -26.70 -16.35
C VAL A 27 4.88 -25.31 -16.49
N THR A 28 4.02 -24.31 -16.62
CA THR A 28 4.41 -22.94 -16.31
C THR A 28 4.71 -22.94 -14.81
N THR A 29 5.93 -23.32 -14.45
CA THR A 29 6.49 -23.00 -13.16
C THR A 29 6.45 -21.48 -13.07
N ASN A 30 5.47 -20.95 -12.31
CA ASN A 30 5.33 -19.53 -11.99
C ASN A 30 6.51 -19.14 -11.08
N TYR A 31 7.73 -19.06 -11.63
CA TYR A 31 8.96 -18.75 -10.89
C TYR A 31 8.93 -17.40 -10.18
N GLY A 32 8.03 -16.49 -10.59
CA GLY A 32 7.81 -15.20 -9.95
C GLY A 32 6.69 -15.16 -8.91
N ARG A 33 5.79 -16.15 -8.78
CA ARG A 33 4.63 -16.00 -7.86
C ARG A 33 4.91 -16.64 -6.51
N LYS A 34 4.67 -15.87 -5.44
CA LYS A 34 4.78 -16.34 -4.05
C LYS A 34 3.43 -16.24 -3.36
N GLN A 35 3.09 -17.24 -2.57
CA GLN A 35 1.87 -17.23 -1.76
C GLN A 35 2.21 -17.22 -0.27
N VAL A 36 1.45 -16.45 0.51
CA VAL A 36 1.63 -16.31 1.95
C VAL A 36 0.29 -16.51 2.64
N SER A 37 0.24 -17.41 3.61
CA SER A 37 -0.95 -17.63 4.44
C SER A 37 -0.93 -16.67 5.63
N THR A 38 -1.92 -15.78 5.70
CA THR A 38 -2.07 -14.80 6.78
C THR A 38 -3.27 -15.10 7.66
N SER A 39 -3.42 -14.37 8.77
CA SER A 39 -4.60 -14.44 9.64
C SER A 39 -5.91 -13.96 8.98
N PHE A 40 -5.81 -13.29 7.82
CA PHE A 40 -6.95 -12.81 7.01
C PHE A 40 -7.25 -13.71 5.80
N GLY A 41 -6.36 -14.64 5.45
CA GLY A 41 -6.47 -15.51 4.28
C GLY A 41 -5.15 -15.58 3.49
N ILE A 42 -5.17 -16.29 2.36
CA ILE A 42 -3.99 -16.45 1.50
C ILE A 42 -3.84 -15.21 0.61
N VAL A 43 -2.62 -14.69 0.48
CA VAL A 43 -2.28 -13.60 -0.45
C VAL A 43 -1.23 -14.08 -1.43
N ARG A 44 -1.40 -13.77 -2.71
CA ARG A 44 -0.44 -14.07 -3.79
C ARG A 44 0.23 -12.79 -4.26
N GLY A 45 1.55 -12.78 -4.28
CA GLY A 45 2.39 -11.68 -4.72
C GLY A 45 3.40 -12.12 -5.77
N GLU A 46 4.18 -11.17 -6.26
CA GLU A 46 5.15 -11.36 -7.34
C GLU A 46 6.55 -10.98 -6.90
N THR A 47 7.52 -11.85 -7.16
CA THR A 47 8.94 -11.64 -6.92
C THR A 47 9.54 -10.93 -8.12
N VAL A 48 10.18 -9.79 -7.85
CA VAL A 48 10.88 -8.97 -8.83
C VAL A 48 12.35 -8.80 -8.44
N ASN A 49 13.20 -8.60 -9.43
CA ASN A 49 14.59 -8.21 -9.19
C ASN A 49 14.69 -6.68 -9.23
N PRO A 50 15.35 -6.03 -8.25
CA PRO A 50 15.63 -4.60 -8.30
C PRO A 50 16.45 -4.24 -9.55
N GLU A 51 16.28 -3.02 -10.07
CA GLU A 51 17.03 -2.50 -11.24
C GLU A 51 18.53 -2.27 -10.95
N VAL A 52 18.93 -2.35 -9.69
CA VAL A 52 20.31 -2.20 -9.24
C VAL A 52 20.91 -3.59 -9.03
N ASP A 53 22.05 -3.84 -9.67
CA ASP A 53 22.80 -5.09 -9.53
C ASP A 53 23.17 -5.38 -8.06
N ASP A 54 23.35 -6.66 -7.74
CA ASP A 54 23.72 -7.18 -6.41
C ASP A 54 22.70 -6.97 -5.27
N LEU A 55 21.52 -6.43 -5.57
CA LEU A 55 20.42 -6.41 -4.60
C LEU A 55 19.60 -7.71 -4.64
N PRO A 56 19.18 -8.25 -3.48
CA PRO A 56 18.33 -9.43 -3.46
C PRO A 56 16.95 -9.15 -4.06
N ALA A 57 16.35 -10.18 -4.63
CA ALA A 57 14.98 -10.15 -5.13
C ALA A 57 13.99 -9.72 -4.02
N VAL A 58 12.87 -9.12 -4.42
CA VAL A 58 11.82 -8.66 -3.51
C VAL A 58 10.49 -9.23 -3.95
N THR A 59 9.76 -9.88 -3.04
CA THR A 59 8.36 -10.22 -3.27
C THR A 59 7.48 -9.02 -2.93
N GLN A 60 6.76 -8.54 -3.93
CA GLN A 60 5.77 -7.49 -3.84
C GLN A 60 4.37 -8.08 -3.64
N PHE A 61 3.61 -7.51 -2.72
CA PHE A 61 2.18 -7.75 -2.56
C PHE A 61 1.48 -6.40 -2.65
N LEU A 62 0.95 -6.09 -3.83
CA LEU A 62 0.36 -4.80 -4.17
C LEU A 62 -1.17 -4.86 -4.03
N GLY A 63 -1.78 -3.92 -3.31
CA GLY A 63 -3.23 -3.85 -3.18
C GLY A 63 -3.85 -4.81 -2.17
N ILE A 64 -3.20 -5.03 -1.02
CA ILE A 64 -3.81 -5.77 0.09
C ILE A 64 -4.84 -4.86 0.79
N PRO A 65 -6.13 -5.23 0.86
CA PRO A 65 -7.13 -4.42 1.55
C PRO A 65 -6.91 -4.51 3.06
N TYR A 66 -6.88 -3.36 3.74
CA TYR A 66 -6.83 -3.31 5.20
C TYR A 66 -8.11 -2.81 5.86
N GLY A 67 -8.98 -2.17 5.08
CA GLY A 67 -10.28 -1.70 5.54
C GLY A 67 -11.41 -2.06 4.58
N VAL A 68 -12.64 -2.01 5.08
CA VAL A 68 -13.84 -1.99 4.25
C VAL A 68 -13.90 -0.67 3.48
N ALA A 69 -14.35 -0.71 2.23
CA ALA A 69 -14.56 0.48 1.42
C ALA A 69 -15.40 1.54 2.18
N PRO A 70 -14.85 2.74 2.45
CA PRO A 70 -15.49 3.78 3.24
C PRO A 70 -16.55 4.57 2.44
N THR A 71 -17.44 3.83 1.77
CA THR A 71 -18.51 4.35 0.90
C THR A 71 -19.85 4.43 1.62
N GLY A 72 -20.78 5.24 1.11
CA GLY A 72 -22.16 5.29 1.59
C GLY A 72 -22.23 5.62 3.08
N GLN A 73 -22.87 4.76 3.87
CA GLN A 73 -22.98 4.93 5.32
C GLN A 73 -21.64 4.87 6.08
N TYR A 74 -20.58 4.33 5.47
CA TYR A 74 -19.25 4.28 6.08
C TYR A 74 -18.42 5.53 5.75
N ARG A 75 -18.92 6.39 4.86
CA ARG A 75 -18.28 7.67 4.56
C ARG A 75 -18.22 8.51 5.84
N PHE A 76 -17.07 9.15 6.07
CA PHE A 76 -16.76 9.97 7.25
C PHE A 76 -16.72 9.25 8.62
N ASN A 77 -16.94 7.92 8.63
CA ASN A 77 -16.81 7.11 9.84
C ASN A 77 -15.39 6.56 10.01
N MET A 78 -15.07 6.14 11.23
CA MET A 78 -13.81 5.44 11.54
C MET A 78 -13.65 4.19 10.66
N ALA A 79 -12.40 3.84 10.35
CA ALA A 79 -12.09 2.71 9.50
C ALA A 79 -12.57 1.40 10.13
N ILE A 80 -13.25 0.57 9.34
CA ILE A 80 -13.62 -0.79 9.71
C ILE A 80 -12.59 -1.74 9.10
N SER A 81 -12.06 -2.66 9.90
CA SER A 81 -11.08 -3.64 9.44
C SER A 81 -11.63 -4.49 8.29
N ALA A 82 -10.78 -4.82 7.31
CA ALA A 82 -11.15 -5.68 6.20
C ALA A 82 -11.73 -7.03 6.67
N ALA A 83 -12.70 -7.55 5.92
CA ALA A 83 -13.17 -8.91 6.13
C ALA A 83 -12.07 -9.92 5.77
N LYS A 84 -12.05 -11.05 6.47
CA LYS A 84 -11.17 -12.17 6.11
C LYS A 84 -11.62 -12.78 4.77
N TRP A 85 -10.69 -13.05 3.87
CA TRP A 85 -10.91 -13.72 2.59
C TRP A 85 -10.58 -15.22 2.71
N THR A 86 -11.40 -15.96 3.44
CA THR A 86 -11.16 -17.39 3.74
C THR A 86 -11.48 -18.31 2.56
N HIS A 87 -12.32 -17.87 1.62
CA HIS A 87 -12.83 -18.71 0.54
C HIS A 87 -11.96 -18.71 -0.71
N GLN A 88 -11.23 -17.63 -0.99
CA GLN A 88 -10.36 -17.52 -2.17
C GLN A 88 -9.08 -16.73 -1.83
N PRO A 89 -7.91 -17.14 -2.36
CA PRO A 89 -6.70 -16.35 -2.27
C PRO A 89 -6.88 -14.95 -2.88
N LYS A 90 -6.32 -13.93 -2.23
CA LYS A 90 -6.28 -12.56 -2.75
C LYS A 90 -5.08 -12.40 -3.67
N ASP A 91 -5.33 -11.99 -4.90
CA ASP A 91 -4.29 -11.56 -5.84
C ASP A 91 -3.84 -10.15 -5.53
N ALA A 92 -2.56 -10.00 -5.20
CA ALA A 92 -1.91 -8.76 -4.85
C ALA A 92 -0.76 -8.45 -5.83
N PHE A 93 -1.09 -8.40 -7.12
CA PHE A 93 -0.13 -8.14 -8.21
C PHE A 93 -0.19 -6.70 -8.73
N LEU A 94 -1.25 -5.97 -8.41
CA LEU A 94 -1.53 -4.66 -9.01
C LEU A 94 -1.82 -3.63 -7.91
N LEU A 95 -1.35 -2.40 -8.15
CA LEU A 95 -1.71 -1.26 -7.31
C LEU A 95 -3.23 -1.07 -7.35
N SER A 96 -3.83 -0.89 -6.17
CA SER A 96 -5.26 -0.58 -6.05
C SER A 96 -5.54 0.90 -6.30
N ASN A 97 -6.82 1.26 -6.37
CA ASN A 97 -7.23 2.66 -6.54
C ASN A 97 -6.65 3.54 -5.41
N VAL A 98 -6.33 4.77 -5.76
CA VAL A 98 -5.97 5.81 -4.79
C VAL A 98 -7.23 6.47 -4.25
N CYS A 99 -7.13 7.13 -3.10
CA CYS A 99 -8.27 7.84 -2.54
C CYS A 99 -8.66 9.05 -3.40
N ILE A 100 -9.94 9.41 -3.35
CA ILE A 100 -10.44 10.66 -3.92
C ILE A 100 -9.61 11.82 -3.35
N GLN A 101 -9.07 12.63 -4.24
CA GLN A 101 -8.16 13.72 -3.88
C GLN A 101 -8.52 15.01 -4.60
N SER A 102 -8.28 16.12 -3.92
CA SER A 102 -8.53 17.48 -4.41
C SER A 102 -7.23 18.25 -4.45
N GLY A 103 -7.13 19.23 -5.35
CA GLY A 103 -5.96 20.12 -5.37
C GLY A 103 -4.71 19.51 -6.01
N LEU A 104 -4.86 18.50 -6.87
CA LEU A 104 -3.76 18.03 -7.71
C LEU A 104 -3.11 19.21 -8.46
N PRO A 105 -1.77 19.37 -8.39
CA PRO A 105 -1.10 20.49 -9.05
C PRO A 105 -1.35 20.46 -10.56
N LYS A 106 -1.77 21.60 -11.12
CA LYS A 106 -1.90 21.75 -12.58
C LYS A 106 -0.50 21.80 -13.21
N LEU A 107 -0.21 20.88 -14.12
CA LEU A 107 1.07 20.79 -14.81
C LEU A 107 1.14 21.61 -16.11
N SER A 108 0.45 22.76 -16.16
CA SER A 108 0.69 23.72 -17.24
C SER A 108 2.09 24.30 -17.05
N GLU A 109 3.02 24.08 -18.00
CA GLU A 109 4.41 24.54 -17.87
C GLU A 109 4.50 26.03 -17.52
N THR A 110 3.62 26.86 -18.09
CA THR A 110 3.61 28.32 -17.88
C THR A 110 3.06 28.75 -16.52
N GLU A 111 2.22 27.93 -15.88
CA GLU A 111 1.66 28.20 -14.54
C GLU A 111 2.47 27.51 -13.44
N ALA A 112 3.01 26.32 -13.71
CA ALA A 112 3.78 25.54 -12.77
C ALA A 112 5.16 26.17 -12.51
N LEU A 113 5.87 26.62 -13.55
CA LEU A 113 7.17 27.30 -13.37
C LEU A 113 7.07 28.62 -12.58
N LYS A 114 5.88 29.23 -12.51
CA LYS A 114 5.62 30.43 -11.69
C LYS A 114 5.37 30.11 -10.22
N SER A 115 5.00 28.86 -9.90
CA SER A 115 4.50 28.47 -8.58
C SER A 115 5.33 27.39 -7.88
N MET A 116 6.26 26.72 -8.59
CA MET A 116 7.11 25.68 -8.02
C MET A 116 8.49 25.61 -8.68
N SER A 117 9.45 25.00 -7.99
CA SER A 117 10.77 24.71 -8.55
C SER A 117 10.70 23.63 -9.63
N ALA A 118 11.70 23.59 -10.51
CA ALA A 118 11.83 22.55 -11.53
C ALA A 118 11.86 21.14 -10.92
N GLN A 119 12.55 20.96 -9.79
CA GLN A 119 12.61 19.67 -9.09
C GLN A 119 11.22 19.24 -8.58
N LYS A 120 10.42 20.18 -8.06
CA LYS A 120 9.06 19.90 -7.62
C LYS A 120 8.15 19.56 -8.81
N PHE A 121 8.30 20.27 -9.92
CA PHE A 121 7.59 19.98 -11.17
C PHE A 121 7.88 18.55 -11.68
N ASP A 122 9.16 18.19 -11.81
CA ASP A 122 9.58 16.87 -12.28
C ASP A 122 9.09 15.75 -11.36
N HIS A 123 9.13 15.99 -10.04
CA HIS A 123 8.59 15.06 -9.07
C HIS A 123 7.09 14.84 -9.26
N ILE A 124 6.29 15.92 -9.33
CA ILE A 124 4.84 15.83 -9.51
C ILE A 124 4.49 15.15 -10.84
N HIS A 125 5.18 15.52 -11.92
CA HIS A 125 4.97 14.93 -13.25
C HIS A 125 5.14 13.40 -13.24
N ARG A 126 6.14 12.90 -12.50
CA ARG A 126 6.43 11.47 -12.37
C ARG A 126 5.38 10.70 -11.57
N ILE A 127 4.85 11.30 -10.51
CA ILE A 127 3.88 10.62 -9.62
C ILE A 127 2.45 10.72 -10.11
N LEU A 128 2.12 11.74 -10.93
CA LEU A 128 0.74 12.01 -11.36
C LEU A 128 0.02 10.80 -12.01
N PRO A 129 0.66 9.96 -12.85
CA PRO A 129 0.02 8.76 -13.40
C PRO A 129 -0.51 7.80 -12.33
N PHE A 130 0.19 7.68 -11.20
CA PHE A 130 -0.20 6.82 -10.08
C PHE A 130 -1.39 7.37 -9.29
N LEU A 131 -1.75 8.64 -9.48
CA LEU A 131 -2.84 9.33 -8.78
C LEU A 131 -4.15 9.39 -9.59
N LYS A 132 -4.14 8.87 -10.83
CA LYS A 132 -5.31 8.91 -11.73
C LYS A 132 -6.46 7.98 -11.34
N PRO A 133 -6.25 6.70 -10.95
CA PRO A 133 -7.36 5.79 -10.66
C PRO A 133 -7.91 6.04 -9.25
N GLN A 134 -8.78 7.04 -9.12
CA GLN A 134 -9.34 7.44 -7.82
C GLN A 134 -10.65 6.70 -7.51
N SER A 135 -10.83 6.31 -6.26
CA SER A 135 -12.06 5.71 -5.74
C SER A 135 -12.21 6.01 -4.24
N GLU A 136 -13.45 5.98 -3.73
CA GLU A 136 -13.68 5.92 -2.28
C GLU A 136 -13.25 4.56 -1.70
N ASP A 137 -13.32 3.49 -2.50
CA ASP A 137 -12.71 2.20 -2.17
C ASP A 137 -11.19 2.27 -2.41
N CYS A 138 -10.47 2.76 -1.40
CA CYS A 138 -9.03 3.06 -1.48
C CYS A 138 -8.21 2.57 -0.26
N LEU A 139 -8.80 1.83 0.68
CA LEU A 139 -8.12 1.40 1.92
C LEU A 139 -7.24 0.16 1.68
N TYR A 140 -6.15 0.36 0.93
CA TYR A 140 -5.21 -0.67 0.51
C TYR A 140 -3.78 -0.31 0.91
N MET A 141 -2.97 -1.36 1.11
CA MET A 141 -1.53 -1.26 1.36
C MET A 141 -0.73 -2.18 0.43
N ASN A 142 0.53 -1.84 0.25
CA ASN A 142 1.49 -2.58 -0.55
C ASN A 142 2.64 -3.01 0.34
N LEU A 143 3.05 -4.29 0.28
CA LEU A 143 4.16 -4.85 1.04
C LEU A 143 5.30 -5.23 0.09
N PHE A 144 6.51 -4.83 0.46
CA PHE A 144 7.75 -5.16 -0.23
C PHE A 144 8.60 -5.99 0.74
N VAL A 145 8.76 -7.28 0.43
CA VAL A 145 9.42 -8.25 1.31
C VAL A 145 10.69 -8.75 0.63
N PRO A 146 11.89 -8.43 1.15
CA PRO A 146 13.13 -8.81 0.50
C PRO A 146 13.43 -10.28 0.75
N GLU A 147 13.99 -10.96 -0.24
CA GLU A 147 14.61 -12.25 -0.03
C GLU A 147 15.79 -12.09 0.92
N ARG A 148 15.87 -12.98 1.91
CA ARG A 148 16.88 -12.89 2.97
C ARG A 148 18.25 -13.23 2.41
N LEU A 149 19.24 -12.37 2.68
CA LEU A 149 20.64 -12.67 2.37
C LEU A 149 21.16 -13.81 3.26
N GLU A 150 22.05 -14.65 2.74
CA GLU A 150 22.62 -15.82 3.43
C GLU A 150 23.18 -15.50 4.83
N ARG A 151 23.85 -14.36 4.97
CA ARG A 151 24.38 -13.86 6.25
C ARG A 151 23.31 -13.60 7.33
N HIS A 152 22.04 -13.44 6.92
CA HIS A 152 20.88 -13.30 7.80
C HIS A 152 20.06 -14.60 7.90
N LYS A 153 20.35 -15.62 7.07
CA LYS A 153 19.71 -16.95 7.16
C LYS A 153 20.26 -17.78 8.31
N THR A 154 21.51 -17.54 8.74
CA THR A 154 22.13 -18.22 9.89
C THR A 154 21.50 -17.82 11.23
N GLN A 155 20.77 -16.71 11.27
CA GLN A 155 19.91 -16.29 12.38
C GLN A 155 18.49 -16.85 12.16
N TYR A 156 18.36 -18.17 12.17
CA TYR A 156 17.04 -18.84 12.16
C TYR A 156 16.18 -18.26 13.30
N GLY A 157 15.14 -17.51 12.92
CA GLY A 157 14.20 -16.87 13.85
C GLY A 157 14.24 -15.35 13.90
N GLN A 158 15.23 -14.66 13.31
CA GLN A 158 15.22 -13.19 13.33
C GLN A 158 14.22 -12.66 12.31
N GLN A 159 13.16 -12.04 12.82
CA GLN A 159 12.15 -11.35 12.03
C GLN A 159 12.72 -10.03 11.50
N LEU A 160 12.32 -9.63 10.30
CA LEU A 160 12.75 -8.37 9.68
C LEU A 160 12.05 -7.19 10.37
N SER A 161 12.76 -6.07 10.54
CA SER A 161 12.11 -4.82 10.90
C SER A 161 11.17 -4.37 9.78
N VAL A 162 10.25 -3.47 10.13
CA VAL A 162 9.21 -3.01 9.22
C VAL A 162 9.22 -1.50 9.17
N LEU A 163 9.29 -0.95 7.97
CA LEU A 163 9.19 0.48 7.70
C LEU A 163 7.87 0.77 6.99
N VAL A 164 7.00 1.57 7.60
CA VAL A 164 5.71 1.97 7.02
C VAL A 164 5.82 3.42 6.58
N LEU A 165 5.64 3.65 5.27
CA LEU A 165 5.70 4.97 4.65
C LEU A 165 4.32 5.62 4.69
N ILE A 166 4.23 6.78 5.34
CA ILE A 166 3.04 7.61 5.44
C ILE A 166 3.22 8.81 4.51
N HIS A 167 2.53 8.79 3.38
CA HIS A 167 2.65 9.88 2.43
C HIS A 167 2.07 11.19 2.94
N GLY A 168 2.50 12.30 2.34
CA GLY A 168 1.99 13.62 2.68
C GLY A 168 2.26 14.67 1.62
N ASP A 169 1.62 15.82 1.82
CA ASP A 169 1.94 17.15 1.30
C ASP A 169 1.08 18.10 2.16
N ASP A 170 -0.23 18.17 1.88
CA ASP A 170 -1.20 19.08 2.52
C ASP A 170 -2.48 18.37 3.04
N TYR A 171 -2.45 17.04 3.20
CA TYR A 171 -3.61 16.16 3.45
C TYR A 171 -4.66 16.06 2.34
N GLY A 172 -4.56 16.84 1.26
CA GLY A 172 -5.53 16.89 0.17
C GLY A 172 -5.28 15.90 -0.95
N TRP A 173 -4.03 15.49 -1.14
CA TRP A 173 -3.61 14.63 -2.25
C TRP A 173 -2.39 13.75 -1.91
N GLY A 174 -2.07 12.83 -2.83
CA GLY A 174 -0.96 11.88 -2.69
C GLY A 174 -1.41 10.42 -2.58
N SER A 175 -0.44 9.51 -2.56
CA SER A 175 -0.70 8.07 -2.46
C SER A 175 0.58 7.29 -2.13
N GLY A 176 0.44 6.19 -1.38
CA GLY A 176 1.51 5.21 -1.20
C GLY A 176 1.90 4.48 -2.50
N ASN A 177 1.03 4.46 -3.51
CA ASN A 177 1.27 3.80 -4.80
C ASN A 177 2.40 4.46 -5.62
N ALA A 178 2.65 5.75 -5.41
CA ALA A 178 3.71 6.48 -6.09
C ALA A 178 5.13 6.08 -5.63
N PHE A 179 5.23 5.25 -4.58
CA PHE A 179 6.49 4.86 -3.95
C PHE A 179 6.79 3.38 -4.21
N ASN A 180 7.65 3.12 -5.19
CA ASN A 180 8.22 1.78 -5.37
C ASN A 180 9.34 1.57 -4.35
N ALA A 181 9.06 0.77 -3.31
CA ALA A 181 10.01 0.53 -2.23
C ALA A 181 10.91 -0.70 -2.42
N THR A 182 10.97 -1.26 -3.63
CA THR A 182 11.78 -2.45 -3.95
C THR A 182 13.25 -2.26 -3.56
N ILE A 183 13.88 -1.17 -4.02
CA ILE A 183 15.30 -0.90 -3.75
C ILE A 183 15.53 -0.68 -2.25
N LEU A 184 14.67 0.10 -1.59
CA LEU A 184 14.77 0.39 -0.16
C LEU A 184 14.64 -0.88 0.69
N SER A 185 13.70 -1.75 0.32
CA SER A 185 13.47 -3.03 0.99
C SER A 185 14.66 -3.98 0.83
N ALA A 186 15.16 -4.13 -0.40
CA ALA A 186 16.27 -5.01 -0.72
C ALA A 186 17.58 -4.58 -0.03
N SER A 187 17.95 -3.29 -0.19
CA SER A 187 19.17 -2.71 0.37
C SER A 187 19.13 -2.66 1.90
N GLY A 188 18.00 -2.25 2.47
CA GLY A 188 17.83 -2.13 3.92
C GLY A 188 17.61 -3.46 4.65
N GLN A 189 17.42 -4.57 3.94
CA GLN A 189 16.98 -5.86 4.50
C GLN A 189 15.81 -5.65 5.50
N THR A 190 14.79 -4.93 5.03
CA THR A 190 13.63 -4.52 5.83
C THR A 190 12.36 -4.69 5.01
N ILE A 191 11.26 -5.05 5.66
CA ILE A 191 9.96 -5.02 4.99
C ILE A 191 9.53 -3.57 4.88
N VAL A 192 9.21 -3.12 3.67
CA VAL A 192 8.66 -1.77 3.48
C VAL A 192 7.18 -1.89 3.14
N VAL A 193 6.38 -1.03 3.76
CA VAL A 193 4.94 -0.95 3.54
C VAL A 193 4.59 0.45 3.07
N THR A 194 3.86 0.56 1.97
CA THR A 194 3.19 1.81 1.58
C THR A 194 1.69 1.62 1.70
N LEU A 195 0.95 2.68 2.02
CA LEU A 195 -0.50 2.60 2.16
C LEU A 195 -1.17 3.86 1.64
N ASN A 196 -2.44 3.72 1.28
CA ASN A 196 -3.35 4.83 1.03
C ASN A 196 -4.22 5.04 2.27
N TYR A 197 -4.56 6.28 2.59
CA TYR A 197 -5.54 6.64 3.63
C TYR A 197 -6.44 7.77 3.09
N ARG A 198 -7.65 7.94 3.62
CA ARG A 198 -8.58 8.96 3.11
C ARG A 198 -8.00 10.37 3.23
N LEU A 199 -8.22 11.19 2.20
CA LEU A 199 -7.67 12.53 2.03
C LEU A 199 -8.77 13.59 2.01
N GLY A 200 -8.37 14.86 2.17
CA GLY A 200 -9.25 16.03 2.09
C GLY A 200 -10.51 15.88 2.93
N VAL A 201 -11.66 16.22 2.35
CA VAL A 201 -12.99 16.14 2.99
C VAL A 201 -13.32 14.71 3.42
N TYR A 202 -12.94 13.70 2.65
CA TYR A 202 -13.23 12.30 2.96
C TYR A 202 -12.46 11.79 4.20
N GLY A 203 -11.25 12.31 4.42
CA GLY A 203 -10.39 11.90 5.53
C GLY A 203 -10.48 12.79 6.77
N PHE A 204 -10.76 14.07 6.60
CA PHE A 204 -10.51 15.07 7.65
C PHE A 204 -11.66 16.06 7.84
N MET A 205 -12.83 15.84 7.22
CA MET A 205 -14.02 16.64 7.55
C MET A 205 -14.39 16.44 9.02
N GLY A 206 -14.24 17.51 9.80
CA GLY A 206 -14.59 17.50 11.21
C GLY A 206 -15.99 18.07 11.42
N ARG A 207 -16.85 17.30 12.11
CA ARG A 207 -18.18 17.74 12.54
C ARG A 207 -18.23 17.74 14.05
N CYS A 208 -18.42 18.91 14.63
CA CYS A 208 -18.51 19.12 16.06
C CYS A 208 -19.97 19.33 16.46
N GLU A 209 -20.46 18.42 17.29
CA GLU A 209 -21.70 18.58 18.04
C GLU A 209 -21.37 19.07 19.46
N GLN A 210 -22.38 19.43 20.25
CA GLN A 210 -22.22 20.16 21.53
C GLN A 210 -21.12 19.62 22.45
N ASN A 211 -20.92 18.29 22.50
CA ASN A 211 -19.93 17.65 23.39
C ASN A 211 -18.94 16.73 22.66
N SER A 212 -18.95 16.66 21.32
CA SER A 212 -18.09 15.74 20.57
C SER A 212 -17.75 16.23 19.18
N CYS A 213 -16.47 16.20 18.82
CA CYS A 213 -16.02 16.40 17.45
C CYS A 213 -15.65 15.05 16.84
N ASN A 214 -16.37 14.67 15.79
CA ASN A 214 -15.99 13.58 14.91
C ASN A 214 -15.11 14.11 13.78
N GLY A 215 -14.34 13.22 13.16
CA GLY A 215 -13.37 13.55 12.12
C GLY A 215 -12.20 12.58 12.16
N ASN A 216 -11.07 12.96 11.58
CA ASN A 216 -9.84 12.16 11.59
C ASN A 216 -10.03 10.73 11.05
N SER A 217 -10.93 10.57 10.09
CA SER A 217 -11.14 9.33 9.34
C SER A 217 -9.83 8.83 8.70
N GLY A 218 -9.02 9.73 8.11
CA GLY A 218 -7.70 9.39 7.57
C GLY A 218 -6.70 8.91 8.63
N LEU A 219 -6.73 9.47 9.84
CA LEU A 219 -5.90 8.99 10.96
C LEU A 219 -6.35 7.59 11.41
N SER A 220 -7.67 7.36 11.44
CA SER A 220 -8.28 6.06 11.74
C SER A 220 -7.88 4.99 10.74
N ASP A 221 -7.81 5.35 9.45
CA ASP A 221 -7.37 4.46 8.37
C ASP A 221 -5.95 3.96 8.62
N VAL A 222 -5.02 4.86 8.96
CA VAL A 222 -3.63 4.48 9.29
C VAL A 222 -3.60 3.56 10.51
N VAL A 223 -4.40 3.85 11.54
CA VAL A 223 -4.50 2.95 12.72
C VAL A 223 -5.04 1.57 12.34
N ALA A 224 -6.05 1.49 11.47
CA ALA A 224 -6.60 0.22 11.00
C ALA A 224 -5.58 -0.57 10.18
N ALA A 225 -4.82 0.10 9.30
CA ALA A 225 -3.73 -0.49 8.55
C ALA A 225 -2.67 -1.07 9.49
N LEU A 226 -2.24 -0.33 10.51
CA LEU A 226 -1.25 -0.80 11.48
C LEU A 226 -1.76 -2.00 12.29
N LYS A 227 -3.02 -1.97 12.75
CA LYS A 227 -3.64 -3.11 13.45
C LYS A 227 -3.65 -4.37 12.60
N MET A 228 -4.05 -4.25 11.33
CA MET A 228 -4.04 -5.39 10.42
C MET A 228 -2.60 -5.85 10.15
N LEU A 229 -1.69 -4.92 9.90
CA LEU A 229 -0.29 -5.20 9.62
C LEU A 229 0.35 -6.00 10.77
N SER A 230 0.16 -5.60 12.03
CA SER A 230 0.63 -6.35 13.19
C SER A 230 0.16 -7.80 13.24
N ASN A 231 -1.03 -8.09 12.69
CA ASN A 231 -1.60 -9.45 12.66
C ASN A 231 -1.11 -10.32 11.50
N ILE A 232 -0.58 -9.72 10.43
CA ILE A 232 -0.13 -10.46 9.23
C ILE A 232 1.39 -10.51 9.08
N LEU A 233 2.12 -9.56 9.66
CA LEU A 233 3.59 -9.45 9.55
C LEU A 233 4.36 -10.74 9.85
N PRO A 234 4.01 -11.53 10.89
CA PRO A 234 4.73 -12.78 11.15
C PRO A 234 4.72 -13.74 9.96
N SER A 235 3.63 -13.79 9.18
CA SER A 235 3.52 -14.62 7.98
C SER A 235 4.49 -14.20 6.85
N PHE A 236 4.88 -12.93 6.83
CA PHE A 236 5.85 -12.39 5.88
C PHE A 236 7.29 -12.40 6.43
N GLY A 237 7.50 -12.95 7.64
CA GLY A 237 8.79 -12.96 8.31
C GLY A 237 9.21 -11.60 8.89
N GLY A 238 8.24 -10.70 9.11
CA GLY A 238 8.42 -9.39 9.76
C GLY A 238 8.10 -9.41 11.26
N ASP A 239 8.69 -8.48 11.99
CA ASP A 239 8.52 -8.31 13.44
C ASP A 239 7.43 -7.27 13.73
N PRO A 240 6.26 -7.66 14.25
CA PRO A 240 5.19 -6.72 14.59
C PRO A 240 5.57 -5.78 15.75
N THR A 241 6.63 -6.08 16.51
CA THR A 241 7.14 -5.23 17.60
C THR A 241 8.21 -4.23 17.14
N SER A 242 8.72 -4.36 15.91
CA SER A 242 9.75 -3.49 15.32
C SER A 242 9.22 -2.73 14.10
N ILE A 243 8.02 -2.16 14.23
CA ILE A 243 7.43 -1.25 13.23
C ILE A 243 7.98 0.18 13.43
N THR A 244 8.44 0.79 12.34
CA THR A 244 8.86 2.19 12.26
C THR A 244 7.95 2.93 11.29
N LEU A 245 7.35 4.04 11.72
CA LEU A 245 6.61 4.93 10.82
C LEU A 245 7.57 5.98 10.26
N MET A 246 7.54 6.22 8.95
CA MET A 246 8.27 7.31 8.31
C MET A 246 7.28 8.11 7.48
N GLY A 247 7.19 9.41 7.77
CA GLY A 247 6.33 10.32 7.01
C GLY A 247 7.08 11.57 6.56
N TRP A 248 6.54 12.25 5.55
CA TRP A 248 7.00 13.56 5.11
C TRP A 248 5.86 14.57 5.03
N GLY A 249 6.13 15.86 5.25
CA GLY A 249 5.11 16.92 5.19
C GLY A 249 3.92 16.62 6.10
N SER A 250 2.69 16.67 5.55
CA SER A 250 1.48 16.27 6.29
C SER A 250 1.52 14.82 6.82
N GLY A 251 2.23 13.91 6.16
CA GLY A 251 2.43 12.54 6.63
C GLY A 251 3.31 12.47 7.87
N ALA A 252 4.34 13.31 7.96
CA ALA A 252 5.14 13.47 9.18
C ALA A 252 4.31 14.06 10.33
N SER A 253 3.48 15.06 10.04
CA SER A 253 2.53 15.61 11.02
C SER A 253 1.54 14.54 11.51
N LEU A 254 1.01 13.69 10.62
CA LEU A 254 0.15 12.56 10.97
C LEU A 254 0.87 11.57 11.90
N VAL A 255 2.11 11.19 11.59
CA VAL A 255 2.92 10.31 12.46
C VAL A 255 3.17 10.98 13.81
N SER A 256 3.46 12.27 13.85
CA SER A 256 3.64 13.04 15.08
C SER A 256 2.37 13.04 15.96
N LEU A 257 1.18 13.18 15.34
CA LEU A 257 -0.11 13.04 16.03
C LEU A 257 -0.33 11.61 16.55
N LEU A 258 0.03 10.58 15.78
CA LEU A 258 -0.02 9.19 16.24
C LEU A 258 0.93 8.92 17.40
N MET A 259 2.08 9.60 17.49
CA MET A 259 2.98 9.46 18.65
C MET A 259 2.35 10.00 19.94
N ALA A 260 1.54 11.06 19.83
CA ALA A 260 0.86 11.68 20.96
C ALA A 260 -0.49 11.03 21.32
N SER A 261 -1.05 10.20 20.43
CA SER A 261 -2.39 9.65 20.58
C SER A 261 -2.48 8.56 21.67
N PRO A 262 -3.55 8.54 22.50
CA PRO A 262 -3.82 7.44 23.41
C PRO A 262 -4.02 6.08 22.72
N ILE A 263 -4.45 6.06 21.45
CA ILE A 263 -4.78 4.82 20.74
C ILE A 263 -3.55 3.96 20.41
N THR A 264 -2.35 4.56 20.45
CA THR A 264 -1.04 3.97 20.12
C THR A 264 -0.13 3.91 21.35
N GLN A 265 -0.65 4.21 22.54
CA GLN A 265 0.09 4.17 23.81
C GLN A 265 0.67 2.78 24.13
N PRO A 266 1.62 2.67 25.08
CA PRO A 266 2.36 1.42 25.35
C PRO A 266 1.53 0.15 25.52
N LYS A 267 0.31 0.25 26.07
CA LYS A 267 -0.61 -0.91 26.24
C LYS A 267 -1.23 -1.40 24.92
N ASN A 268 -1.35 -0.51 23.93
CA ASN A 268 -1.90 -0.76 22.60
C ASN A 268 -0.90 -0.32 21.51
N ARG A 269 0.40 -0.54 21.76
CA ARG A 269 1.47 -0.01 20.91
C ARG A 269 1.41 -0.65 19.52
N LEU A 270 1.21 0.18 18.49
CA LEU A 270 1.16 -0.25 17.08
C LEU A 270 2.48 -0.03 16.32
N PHE A 271 3.38 0.81 16.86
CA PHE A 271 4.69 1.06 16.29
C PHE A 271 5.69 1.45 17.38
N ARG A 272 6.98 1.26 17.11
CA ARG A 272 8.07 1.46 18.07
C ARG A 272 8.90 2.70 17.82
N ARG A 273 9.05 3.10 16.55
CA ARG A 273 9.92 4.19 16.13
C ARG A 273 9.21 5.09 15.12
N ALA A 274 9.65 6.34 15.02
CA ALA A 274 9.13 7.30 14.07
C ALA A 274 10.28 8.08 13.42
N ILE A 275 10.14 8.39 12.13
CA ILE A 275 11.01 9.28 11.37
C ILE A 275 10.12 10.38 10.76
N LEU A 276 10.38 11.62 11.14
CA LEU A 276 9.57 12.78 10.74
C LEU A 276 10.39 13.65 9.79
N LEU A 277 10.01 13.69 8.51
CA LEU A 277 10.67 14.51 7.50
C LEU A 277 9.83 15.77 7.23
N ASP A 278 10.31 16.94 7.61
CA ASP A 278 9.70 18.23 7.25
C ASP A 278 8.20 18.37 7.65
N GLY A 279 7.84 17.89 8.84
CA GLY A 279 6.48 18.05 9.37
C GLY A 279 6.36 17.61 10.83
N THR A 280 5.49 18.29 11.58
CA THR A 280 5.23 18.02 13.00
C THR A 280 3.77 18.30 13.36
N ALA A 281 3.28 17.74 14.47
CA ALA A 281 1.94 18.06 14.99
C ALA A 281 1.79 19.53 15.42
N LEU A 282 2.88 20.26 15.61
CA LEU A 282 2.87 21.67 16.05
C LEU A 282 2.90 22.66 14.89
N ALA A 283 3.04 22.20 13.65
CA ALA A 283 3.01 23.10 12.51
C ALA A 283 1.63 23.78 12.41
N PRO A 284 1.54 25.08 12.05
CA PRO A 284 0.27 25.81 12.01
C PRO A 284 -0.79 25.19 11.08
N TRP A 285 -0.35 24.45 10.08
CA TRP A 285 -1.20 23.75 9.10
C TRP A 285 -1.50 22.29 9.47
N ALA A 286 -0.90 21.77 10.56
CA ALA A 286 -1.00 20.34 10.90
C ALA A 286 -2.38 19.92 11.43
N MET A 287 -3.10 20.85 12.07
CA MET A 287 -4.40 20.62 12.68
C MET A 287 -5.38 21.77 12.38
N SER A 288 -6.66 21.44 12.21
CA SER A 288 -7.72 22.45 12.11
C SER A 288 -8.26 22.79 13.49
N MET A 289 -8.14 24.06 13.90
CA MET A 289 -8.66 24.56 15.18
C MET A 289 -10.16 24.87 15.14
N HIS A 290 -10.72 25.07 13.94
CA HIS A 290 -12.12 25.45 13.74
C HIS A 290 -12.81 24.56 12.69
N PRO A 291 -12.81 23.23 12.83
CA PRO A 291 -13.32 22.32 11.81
C PRO A 291 -14.80 22.54 11.50
N GLN A 292 -15.60 22.92 12.49
CA GLN A 292 -17.04 23.17 12.31
C GLN A 292 -17.34 24.30 11.31
N GLN A 293 -16.53 25.34 11.26
CA GLN A 293 -16.73 26.44 10.30
C GLN A 293 -16.54 25.97 8.86
N TYR A 294 -15.52 25.15 8.62
CA TYR A 294 -15.29 24.54 7.31
C TYR A 294 -16.39 23.55 6.93
N PHE A 295 -16.89 22.78 7.90
CA PHE A 295 -18.04 21.89 7.70
C PHE A 295 -19.27 22.67 7.23
N MET A 296 -19.66 23.72 7.94
CA MET A 296 -20.82 24.56 7.58
C MET A 296 -20.65 25.17 6.18
N LYS A 297 -19.46 25.69 5.87
CA LYS A 297 -19.19 26.26 4.54
C LYS A 297 -19.35 25.23 3.42
N ILE A 298 -18.88 24.01 3.62
CA ILE A 298 -19.06 22.92 2.65
C ILE A 298 -20.54 22.54 2.54
N ALA A 299 -21.24 22.42 3.67
CA ALA A 299 -22.66 22.08 3.73
C ALA A 299 -23.52 23.12 2.98
N GLU A 300 -23.29 24.40 3.22
CA GLU A 300 -23.92 25.52 2.50
C GLU A 300 -23.62 25.48 1.00
N THR A 301 -22.36 25.21 0.62
CA THR A 301 -21.96 25.13 -0.81
C THR A 301 -22.65 23.96 -1.53
N LEU A 302 -22.97 22.89 -0.81
CA LEU A 302 -23.62 21.70 -1.33
C LEU A 302 -25.16 21.73 -1.17
N ASP A 303 -25.72 22.82 -0.65
CA ASP A 303 -27.15 22.97 -0.35
C ASP A 303 -27.70 21.85 0.56
N VAL A 304 -26.94 21.55 1.62
CA VAL A 304 -27.31 20.54 2.63
C VAL A 304 -27.31 21.22 4.00
N SER A 305 -28.47 21.25 4.67
CA SER A 305 -28.65 21.87 5.99
C SER A 305 -28.27 20.96 7.15
#